data_AF-A0A4V2HD83-F1
#
_entry.id   AF-A0A4V2HD83-F1
#
_cell.length_a   1.000
_cell.length_b   1.000
_cell.length_c   1.000
_cell.angle_alpha   90.00
_cell.angle_beta   90.00
_cell.angle_gamma   90.00
#
_symmetry.space_group_name_H-M   'P 1'
#
loop_
_entity.id
_entity.type
_entity.pdbx_description
1 polymer ?
#
loop_
_entity_poly.entity_id
_entity_poly.type
_entity_poly.pdbx_seq_one_letter_code
_entity_poly.pdbx_strand_id
1 'polypeptide(L)' 'MARKLKAADANGDGLIQRSEAQASLPRLFEHFDALDANHDGALSREELRAAGQALSAARRGSGQ' A
#
# COMPACT_ATOMS: atom_id res chain seq x y z
N MET A 1 -12.50 -4.63 -4.08
CA MET A 1 -11.28 -5.47 -4.12
C MET A 1 -10.23 -4.90 -3.16
N ALA A 2 -10.09 -5.46 -1.95
CA ALA A 2 -9.05 -5.08 -0.97
C ALA A 2 -8.30 -6.33 -0.46
N ARG A 3 -7.85 -7.19 -1.38
CA ARG A 3 -7.18 -8.47 -1.05
C ARG A 3 -5.72 -8.56 -1.47
N LYS A 4 -5.09 -7.46 -1.87
CA LYS A 4 -3.67 -7.45 -2.28
C LYS A 4 -2.69 -6.92 -1.23
N LEU A 5 -3.17 -6.21 -0.21
CA LEU A 5 -2.35 -5.68 0.88
C LEU A 5 -1.95 -6.78 1.88
N LYS A 6 -2.84 -7.75 2.13
CA LYS A 6 -2.61 -8.82 3.11
C LYS A 6 -1.63 -9.91 2.65
N ALA A 7 -1.31 -9.96 1.36
CA ALA A 7 -0.31 -10.89 0.81
C ALA A 7 1.12 -10.31 0.86
N ALA A 8 1.25 -9.03 1.21
CA ALA A 8 2.51 -8.29 1.21
C ALA A 8 3.16 -8.16 2.59
N ASP A 9 2.34 -8.29 3.63
CA ASP A 9 2.72 -8.17 5.04
C ASP A 9 3.26 -9.53 5.50
N ALA A 10 4.56 -9.76 5.32
CA ALA A 10 5.19 -11.07 5.55
C ALA A 10 5.49 -11.34 7.03
N ASN A 11 5.77 -10.27 7.77
CA ASN A 11 6.08 -10.23 9.20
C ASN A 11 4.82 -10.08 10.09
N GLY A 12 3.66 -9.74 9.53
CA GLY A 12 2.38 -9.67 10.26
C GLY A 12 2.20 -8.40 11.12
N ASP A 13 3.10 -7.43 10.98
CA ASP A 13 3.10 -6.20 11.79
C ASP A 13 2.10 -5.15 11.26
N GLY A 14 1.62 -5.32 10.02
CA GLY A 14 0.78 -4.35 9.33
C GLY A 14 1.57 -3.24 8.63
N LEU A 15 2.89 -3.42 8.49
CA LEU A 15 3.84 -2.53 7.84
C LEU A 15 4.64 -3.34 6.80
N ILE A 16 4.72 -2.84 5.56
CA ILE A 16 5.55 -3.46 4.51
C ILE A 16 6.84 -2.68 4.38
N GLN A 17 7.95 -3.24 4.82
CA GLN A 17 9.26 -2.60 4.66
C GLN A 17 9.76 -2.73 3.21
N ARG A 18 10.65 -1.81 2.79
CA ARG A 18 11.24 -1.82 1.45
C ARG A 18 11.93 -3.14 1.09
N SER A 19 12.64 -3.76 2.04
CA SER A 19 13.28 -5.06 1.84
C SER A 19 12.25 -6.20 1.67
N GLU A 20 11.14 -6.16 2.41
CA GLU A 20 10.05 -7.13 2.29
C GLU A 20 9.28 -6.96 0.96
N ALA A 21 9.03 -5.71 0.56
CA ALA A 21 8.49 -5.40 -0.75
C ALA A 21 9.40 -5.92 -1.86
N GLN A 22 10.72 -5.74 -1.76
CA GLN A 22 11.68 -6.23 -2.76
C GLN A 22 11.69 -7.76 -2.84
N ALA A 23 11.70 -8.45 -1.69
CA ALA A 23 11.79 -9.91 -1.64
C ALA A 23 10.50 -10.61 -2.07
N SER A 24 9.34 -10.06 -1.69
CA SER A 24 8.05 -10.74 -1.90
C SER A 24 7.26 -10.18 -3.09
N LEU A 25 7.46 -8.90 -3.43
CA LEU A 25 6.60 -8.15 -4.35
C LEU A 25 7.38 -7.13 -5.19
N PRO A 26 8.16 -7.57 -6.19
CA PRO A 26 8.96 -6.67 -7.04
C PRO A 26 8.12 -5.56 -7.70
N ARG A 27 6.88 -5.85 -8.11
CA ARG A 27 5.96 -4.83 -8.65
C ARG A 27 5.52 -3.79 -7.62
N LEU A 28 5.40 -4.18 -6.35
CA LEU A 28 5.07 -3.24 -5.28
C LEU A 28 6.30 -2.42 -4.91
N PHE A 29 7.50 -3.02 -4.95
CA PHE A 29 8.77 -2.32 -4.75
C PHE A 29 8.98 -1.19 -5.78
N GLU A 30 8.65 -1.41 -7.06
CA GLU A 30 8.72 -0.37 -8.10
C GLU A 30 7.79 0.83 -7.82
N HIS A 31 6.66 0.58 -7.16
CA HIS A 31 5.69 1.60 -6.78
C HIS A 31 5.79 2.00 -5.31
N PHE A 32 6.79 1.49 -4.59
CA PHE A 32 6.91 1.66 -3.15
C PHE A 32 7.11 3.14 -2.81
N ASP A 33 8.04 3.78 -3.51
CA ASP A 33 8.35 5.21 -3.37
C ASP A 33 7.12 6.09 -3.67
N ALA A 34 6.27 5.65 -4.60
CA ALA A 34 5.03 6.36 -4.92
C ALA A 34 3.89 6.12 -3.91
N LEU A 35 4.01 5.10 -3.06
CA LEU A 35 3.05 4.75 -2.03
C LEU A 35 3.48 5.21 -0.64
N ASP A 36 4.80 5.32 -0.40
CA ASP A 36 5.47 5.75 0.82
C ASP A 36 5.46 7.27 0.88
N ALA A 37 4.35 7.84 1.32
CA ALA A 37 4.11 9.27 1.28
C ALA A 37 4.99 10.03 2.29
N ASN A 38 5.41 9.37 3.36
CA ASN A 38 6.35 9.91 4.34
C ASN A 38 7.82 9.57 4.05
N HIS A 39 8.09 8.75 3.03
CA HIS A 39 9.44 8.35 2.61
C HIS A 39 10.26 7.75 3.78
N ASP A 40 9.62 6.99 4.66
CA ASP A 40 10.27 6.36 5.82
C ASP A 40 10.90 5.00 5.45
N GLY A 41 10.65 4.49 4.23
CA GLY A 41 11.14 3.19 3.79
C GLY A 41 10.26 2.03 4.25
N ALA A 42 9.06 2.32 4.77
CA ALA A 42 8.04 1.35 5.17
C ALA A 42 6.64 1.87 4.79
N LEU A 43 5.83 1.02 4.15
CA LEU A 43 4.43 1.31 3.88
C LEU A 43 3.57 0.89 5.05
N SER A 44 2.95 1.88 5.70
CA SER A 44 2.05 1.63 6.81
C SER A 44 0.61 1.34 6.36
N ARG A 45 -0.16 0.69 7.23
CA ARG A 45 -1.61 0.51 7.01
C ARG A 45 -2.33 1.82 6.74
N GLU A 46 -1.91 2.91 7.39
CA GLU A 46 -2.48 4.24 7.20
C GLU A 46 -2.27 4.72 5.76
N GLU A 47 -1.07 4.53 5.20
CA GLU A 47 -0.72 4.94 3.84
C GLU A 47 -1.39 4.07 2.78
N LEU A 48 -1.40 2.75 2.98
CA LEU A 48 -2.14 1.82 2.13
C LEU A 48 -3.65 2.13 2.15
N ARG A 49 -4.17 2.54 3.32
CA ARG A 49 -5.56 2.96 3.47
C ARG A 49 -5.79 4.31 2.79
N ALA A 50 -4.88 5.26 2.88
CA ALA A 50 -4.97 6.55 2.19
C ALA A 50 -4.96 6.35 0.67
N ALA A 51 -4.04 5.54 0.14
CA ALA A 51 -3.97 5.18 -1.28
C ALA A 51 -5.24 4.43 -1.74
N GLY A 52 -5.72 3.49 -0.94
CA GLY A 52 -6.96 2.77 -1.22
C GLY A 52 -8.21 3.65 -1.13
N GLN A 53 -8.23 4.64 -0.24
CA GLN A 53 -9.30 5.62 -0.12
C GLN A 53 -9.29 6.62 -1.27
N ALA A 54 -8.14 7.08 -1.76
CA ALA A 54 -8.06 7.92 -2.96
C ALA A 54 -8.69 7.22 -4.19
N LEU A 55 -8.40 5.93 -4.36
CA LEU A 55 -8.97 5.13 -5.45
C LEU A 55 -10.48 4.81 -5.26
N SER A 56 -10.93 4.70 -4.01
CA SER A 56 -12.34 4.47 -3.66
C SER A 56 -13.18 5.76 -3.75
N ALA A 57 -12.62 6.90 -3.34
CA ALA A 57 -13.22 8.22 -3.44
C ALA A 57 -13.40 8.63 -4.90
N ALA A 58 -12.41 8.35 -5.76
CA ALA A 58 -12.51 8.53 -7.21
C ALA A 58 -13.62 7.65 -7.86
N ARG A 59 -14.05 6.56 -7.21
CA ARG A 59 -15.17 5.72 -7.66
C ARG A 59 -16.52 6.02 -6.98
N ARG A 60 -16.53 6.84 -5.93
CA ARG A 60 -17.75 7.22 -5.18
C ARG A 60 -18.23 8.66 -5.44
N GLY A 61 -17.58 9.39 -6.35
CA GLY A 61 -17.99 10.74 -6.78
C GLY A 61 -19.06 10.81 -7.87
N SER A 62 -19.62 9.68 -8.32
CA SER A 62 -20.75 9.63 -9.27
C SER A 62 -21.99 9.06 -8.57
N GLY A 63 -22.70 9.88 -7.81
CA GLY A 63 -23.99 9.49 -7.23
C GLY A 63 -24.24 10.04 -5.83
N GLN A 64 -24.48 11.35 -5.72
CA GLN A 64 -25.44 11.93 -4.78
C GLN A 64 -26.32 12.87 -5.59
#